data_AF-A0A1I3EXD4-F1
#
_entry.id   AF-A0A1I3EXD4-F1
#
_cell.length_a   1.000
_cell.length_b   1.000
_cell.length_c   1.000
_cell.angle_alpha   90.00
_cell.angle_beta   90.00
_cell.angle_gamma   90.00
#
_symmetry.space_group_name_H-M   'P 1'
#
loop_
_entity.id
_entity.type
_entity.pdbx_description
1 polymer ?
#
loop_
_entity_poly.entity_id
_entity_poly.type
_entity_poly.pdbx_seq_one_letter_code
_entity_poly.pdbx_strand_id
1 'polypeptide(L)'
;MPPRLHADKLAYFFIAFACYLLIRAIATATAIPPVNVLLYISIAASLLASNVPRVVDIPLHYAYPVRCIEFFTFGIAVVCFITLCLRHVWL
;
A
#
# COMPACT_ATOMS: atom_id res chain seq x y z
N MET A 1 -6.04 -31.05 -2.88
CA MET A 1 -5.39 -30.28 -1.80
C MET A 1 -5.42 -28.82 -2.23
N PRO A 2 -6.33 -27.96 -1.75
CA PRO A 2 -6.59 -26.72 -2.46
C PRO A 2 -5.44 -25.72 -2.20
N PRO A 3 -4.85 -25.11 -3.24
CA PRO A 3 -3.73 -24.17 -3.15
C PRO A 3 -4.08 -22.82 -2.50
N ARG A 4 -5.28 -22.67 -1.93
CA ARG A 4 -5.80 -21.42 -1.35
C ARG A 4 -5.11 -21.02 -0.04
N LEU A 5 -4.81 -21.99 0.81
CA LEU A 5 -4.21 -21.76 2.14
C LEU A 5 -2.88 -21.00 2.12
N HIS A 6 -2.05 -21.16 1.08
CA HIS A 6 -0.77 -20.46 0.97
C HIS A 6 -0.93 -19.01 0.47
N ALA A 7 -1.86 -18.79 -0.46
CA ALA A 7 -2.16 -17.46 -1.00
C ALA A 7 -2.75 -16.55 0.10
N ASP A 8 -3.61 -17.12 0.95
CA ASP A 8 -4.20 -16.39 2.08
C ASP A 8 -3.13 -15.98 3.10
N LYS A 9 -2.19 -16.88 3.40
CA LYS A 9 -1.08 -16.63 4.35
C LYS A 9 -0.15 -15.50 3.89
N LEU A 10 0.15 -15.44 2.59
CA LEU A 10 0.92 -14.34 2.00
C LEU A 10 0.15 -13.02 2.05
N ALA A 11 -1.16 -13.05 1.80
CA ALA A 11 -1.99 -11.84 1.86
C ALA A 11 -2.01 -11.26 3.29
N TYR A 12 -2.13 -12.09 4.33
CA TYR A 12 -2.00 -11.64 5.73
C TYR A 12 -0.63 -11.01 6.02
N PHE A 13 0.46 -11.59 5.49
CA PHE A 13 1.80 -11.01 5.63
C PHE A 13 1.89 -9.62 4.99
N PHE A 14 1.36 -9.46 3.77
CA PHE A 14 1.35 -8.16 3.09
C PHE A 14 0.49 -7.11 3.81
N ILE A 15 -0.64 -7.52 4.40
CA ILE A 15 -1.48 -6.64 5.21
C ILE A 15 -0.72 -6.20 6.48
N ALA A 16 -0.08 -7.13 7.19
CA ALA A 16 0.73 -6.80 8.37
C ALA A 16 1.90 -5.86 8.02
N PHE A 17 2.57 -6.11 6.90
CA PHE A 17 3.65 -5.27 6.39
C PHE A 17 3.15 -3.87 6.00
N ALA A 18 1.97 -3.76 5.40
CA ALA A 18 1.34 -2.48 5.08
C ALA A 18 1.00 -1.68 6.36
N CYS A 19 0.46 -2.34 7.39
CA CYS A 19 0.22 -1.71 8.69
C CYS A 19 1.51 -1.20 9.34
N TYR A 20 2.59 -1.99 9.28
CA TYR A 20 3.90 -1.56 9.76
C TYR A 20 4.42 -0.33 9.01
N LEU A 21 4.29 -0.30 7.67
CA LEU A 21 4.68 0.84 6.85
C LEU A 21 3.88 2.10 7.20
N LEU A 22 2.58 1.99 7.44
CA LEU A 22 1.73 3.10 7.89
C LEU A 22 2.18 3.64 9.25
N ILE A 23 2.37 2.75 10.24
CA ILE A 23 2.84 3.14 11.58
C ILE A 23 4.20 3.81 11.48
N ARG A 24 5.12 3.24 10.70
CA ARG A 24 6.45 3.81 10.47
C ARG A 24 6.37 5.17 9.80
N ALA A 25 5.53 5.34 8.78
CA ALA A 25 5.35 6.61 8.09
C ALA A 25 4.85 7.71 9.03
N ILE A 26 3.86 7.40 9.87
CA ILE A 26 3.31 8.34 10.87
C ILE A 26 4.37 8.65 11.93
N ALA A 27 5.06 7.62 12.46
CA ALA A 27 6.08 7.79 13.50
C ALA A 27 7.29 8.61 13.03
N THR A 28 7.55 8.62 11.73
CA THR A 28 8.69 9.32 11.12
C THR A 28 8.28 10.58 10.36
N ALA A 29 7.00 10.95 10.38
CA ALA A 29 6.44 12.05 9.60
C ALA A 29 7.13 13.40 9.85
N THR A 30 7.68 13.60 11.04
CA THR A 30 8.38 14.83 11.44
C THR A 30 9.91 14.75 11.30
N ALA A 31 10.45 13.55 11.03
CA ALA A 31 11.89 13.29 11.04
C ALA A 31 12.49 13.08 9.64
N ILE A 32 11.69 12.67 8.64
CA ILE A 32 12.13 12.48 7.26
C ILE A 32 11.38 13.38 6.28
N PRO A 33 11.93 13.60 5.06
CA PRO A 33 11.30 14.42 4.05
C PRO A 33 9.85 13.96 3.79
N PRO A 34 8.90 14.89 3.59
CA PRO A 34 7.49 14.57 3.42
C PRO A 34 7.24 13.64 2.23
N VAL A 35 8.09 13.68 1.21
CA VAL A 35 7.99 12.81 0.03
C VAL A 35 8.26 11.33 0.38
N ASN A 36 9.17 11.04 1.32
CA ASN A 36 9.40 9.67 1.80
C ASN A 36 8.20 9.14 2.59
N VAL A 37 7.60 10.01 3.41
CA VAL A 37 6.42 9.70 4.21
C VAL A 37 5.23 9.38 3.30
N LEU A 38 5.00 10.23 2.30
CA LEU A 38 4.00 10.03 1.25
C LEU A 38 4.21 8.70 0.52
N LEU A 39 5.45 8.40 0.12
CA LEU A 39 5.77 7.14 -0.55
C LEU A 39 5.42 5.92 0.32
N TYR A 40 5.78 5.92 1.61
CA TYR A 40 5.44 4.82 2.51
C TYR A 40 3.93 4.66 2.70
N ILE A 41 3.20 5.76 2.84
CA ILE A 41 1.73 5.75 2.96
C ILE A 41 1.09 5.18 1.69
N SER A 42 1.56 5.60 0.51
CA SER A 42 0.98 5.14 -0.75
C SER A 42 1.29 3.66 -1.05
N ILE A 43 2.49 3.18 -0.71
CA ILE A 43 2.83 1.73 -0.81
C ILE A 43 1.95 0.93 0.14
N ALA A 44 1.80 1.37 1.39
CA ALA A 44 0.96 0.69 2.36
C ALA A 44 -0.51 0.63 1.91
N ALA A 45 -1.07 1.74 1.42
CA ALA A 45 -2.44 1.81 0.94
C ALA A 45 -2.69 0.88 -0.27
N SER A 46 -1.75 0.81 -1.21
CA SER A 46 -1.83 -0.10 -2.35
C SER A 46 -1.79 -1.58 -1.92
N LEU A 47 -0.90 -1.94 -0.98
CA LEU A 47 -0.82 -3.29 -0.43
C LEU A 47 -2.10 -3.70 0.32
N LEU A 48 -2.67 -2.78 1.10
CA LEU A 48 -3.95 -2.98 1.79
C LEU A 48 -5.08 -3.21 0.79
N ALA A 49 -5.23 -2.32 -0.20
CA ALA A 49 -6.32 -2.41 -1.17
C ALA A 49 -6.25 -3.68 -2.05
N SER A 50 -5.05 -4.18 -2.37
CA SER A 50 -4.87 -5.41 -3.16
C SER A 50 -5.09 -6.71 -2.38
N ASN A 51 -4.74 -6.73 -1.08
CA ASN A 51 -4.72 -7.96 -0.29
C ASN A 51 -5.89 -8.09 0.69
N VAL A 52 -6.48 -6.99 1.17
CA VAL A 52 -7.68 -7.03 2.05
C VAL A 52 -8.85 -7.78 1.39
N PRO A 53 -9.20 -7.57 0.10
CA PRO A 53 -10.29 -8.29 -0.55
C PRO A 53 -10.04 -9.80 -0.77
N ARG A 54 -8.79 -10.25 -0.61
CA ARG A 54 -8.44 -11.68 -0.73
C ARG A 54 -8.63 -12.43 0.59
N VAL A 55 -8.67 -11.69 1.70
CA VAL A 55 -8.65 -12.21 3.06
C VAL A 55 -9.97 -11.95 3.78
N VAL A 56 -10.61 -10.83 3.45
CA VAL A 56 -11.92 -10.44 3.96
C VAL A 56 -12.92 -10.62 2.82
N ASP A 57 -13.98 -11.37 3.06
CA ASP A 57 -15.12 -11.47 2.15
C ASP A 57 -15.84 -10.12 2.10
N ILE A 58 -15.50 -9.31 1.11
CA ILE A 58 -16.15 -8.01 0.87
C ILE A 58 -17.43 -8.26 0.05
N PRO A 59 -18.59 -7.72 0.45
CA PRO A 59 -19.80 -7.81 -0.35
C PRO A 59 -19.56 -7.27 -1.76
N LEU A 60 -20.05 -7.98 -2.79
CA LEU A 60 -19.72 -7.75 -4.21
C LEU A 60 -19.91 -6.28 -4.66
N HIS A 61 -20.86 -5.58 -4.06
CA HIS A 61 -21.15 -4.17 -4.32
C HIS A 61 -20.01 -3.20 -3.92
N TYR A 62 -19.13 -3.61 -3.01
CA TYR A 62 -17.97 -2.85 -2.57
C TYR A 62 -16.67 -3.24 -3.28
N ALA A 63 -16.68 -4.28 -4.13
CA ALA A 63 -15.46 -4.73 -4.82
C ALA A 63 -14.94 -3.67 -5.82
N TYR A 64 -15.84 -3.02 -6.57
CA TYR A 64 -15.49 -1.99 -7.54
C TYR A 64 -14.87 -0.72 -6.90
N PRO A 65 -15.49 -0.08 -5.89
CA PRO A 65 -14.90 1.10 -5.27
C PRO A 65 -13.56 0.80 -4.59
N VAL A 66 -13.38 -0.40 -4.01
CA VAL A 66 -12.10 -0.79 -3.41
C VAL A 66 -10.99 -0.89 -4.47
N ARG A 67 -11.30 -1.45 -5.66
CA ARG A 67 -10.35 -1.46 -6.79
C ARG A 67 -10.00 -0.05 -7.28
N CYS A 68 -10.97 0.87 -7.33
CA CYS A 68 -10.69 2.26 -7.69
C CYS A 68 -9.74 2.93 -6.69
N ILE A 69 -9.92 2.68 -5.39
CA ILE A 69 -9.03 3.20 -4.34
C ILE A 69 -7.63 2.58 -4.46
N GLU A 70 -7.53 1.28 -4.79
CA GLU A 70 -6.25 0.61 -5.06
C GLU A 70 -5.48 1.31 -6.19
N PHE A 71 -6.13 1.52 -7.35
CA PHE A 71 -5.48 2.16 -8.50
C PHE A 71 -5.12 3.62 -8.23
N PHE A 72 -5.97 4.35 -7.52
CA PHE A 72 -5.71 5.75 -7.16
C PHE A 72 -4.52 5.87 -6.20
N THR A 73 -4.51 5.07 -5.14
CA THR A 73 -3.43 5.09 -4.14
C THR A 73 -2.11 4.57 -4.70
N PHE A 74 -2.16 3.57 -5.59
CA PHE A 74 -1.00 3.11 -6.35
C PHE A 74 -0.46 4.20 -7.29
N GLY A 75 -1.34 4.91 -8.00
CA GLY A 75 -0.95 6.05 -8.84
C GLY A 75 -0.22 7.14 -8.05
N ILE A 76 -0.73 7.49 -6.86
CA ILE A 76 -0.06 8.46 -5.97
C ILE A 76 1.32 7.93 -5.52
N ALA A 77 1.45 6.62 -5.26
CA ALA A 77 2.72 6.00 -4.90
C ALA A 77 3.76 6.18 -6.01
N VAL A 78 3.36 5.92 -7.26
CA VAL A 78 4.21 6.05 -8.44
C VAL A 78 4.65 7.50 -8.64
N VAL A 79 3.74 8.46 -8.51
CA VAL A 79 4.07 9.90 -8.62
C VAL A 79 5.07 10.29 -7.54
N CYS A 80 4.85 9.90 -6.27
CA CYS A 80 5.79 10.20 -5.18
C CYS A 80 7.16 9.54 -5.39
N PHE A 81 7.19 8.32 -5.91
CA PHE A 81 8.44 7.63 -6.25
C PHE A 81 9.20 8.36 -7.36
N ILE A 82 8.53 8.77 -8.43
CA ILE A 82 9.15 9.55 -9.51
C ILE A 82 9.70 10.89 -8.97
N THR A 83 8.94 11.59 -8.12
CA THR A 83 9.41 12.83 -7.49
C THR A 83 10.67 12.59 -6.62
N LEU A 84 10.73 11.47 -5.89
CA LEU A 84 11.92 11.10 -5.13
C LEU A 84 13.11 10.75 -6.01
N CYS A 85 12.90 9.98 -7.08
CA CYS A 85 13.96 9.66 -8.04
C CYS A 85 14.50 10.92 -8.70
N LEU A 86 13.64 11.83 -9.15
CA LEU A 86 14.06 13.12 -9.72
C LEU A 86 14.84 13.94 -8.69
N ARG A 87 14.39 14.00 -7.44
CA ARG A 87 15.11 14.69 -6.37
C ARG A 87 16.50 14.09 -6.13
N HIS A 88 16.64 12.76 -6.15
CA HIS A 88 17.91 12.08 -5.89
C HIS A 88 18.86 12.09 -7.10
N VAL A 89 18.34 12.23 -8.32
CA VAL A 89 19.17 12.34 -9.54
C VAL A 89 19.63 13.78 -9.78
N TRP A 90 18.85 14.76 -9.32
CA TRP A 90 19.14 16.18 -9.51
C TRP A 90 20.00 16.82 -8.39
N LEU A 91 20.02 16.23 -7.18
CA LEU A 91 20.89 16.61 -6.06
C LEU A 91 22.10 15.68 -5.99
#